data_AF-A0AAU2K1A3-F1
#
_entry.id   AF-A0AAU2K1A3-F1
#
_cell.length_a   1.000
_cell.length_b   1.000
_cell.length_c   1.000
_cell.angle_alpha   90.00
_cell.angle_beta   90.00
_cell.angle_gamma   90.00
#
_symmetry.space_group_name_H-M   'P 1'
#
loop_
_entity.id
_entity.type
_entity.pdbx_description
1 polymer ?
#
loop_
_entity_poly.entity_id
_entity_poly.type
_entity_poly.pdbx_seq_one_letter_code
_entity_poly.pdbx_strand_id
1 'polypeptide(L)'
;MTPPLGLGCTTECDRADLLPPGYRVGDWVVTELIGSGGWSTVYAARPAEGHSDRTNGGHGRTDGHHGRTDGHHGRTDGDPDRTDKHPDPTGSAPAGRSSGPADVALKIMPTAGLAPRQTRRIVDSAHREVELGRRMGHPRLIGFLETFVLDAPDHPSLDGAIVLVMERAAASLRELVDAGVPEADRGRLIADICEGLSHLHRSGWVHADLKPENVLLGADRSVKLSDFGLATELTGTHGYAPPMGTLDYLPPERWRAPLGELGVQVRTSADIWALGIVIHEVFASGGSPFSGATPVARGAAVQEYGAGRAPLRMDHALPPFWRALAADCLAPTHEARAPHTADSLLARISAHQRTPERGTGTGTATAGTAPGRLQGRARAAVLATALCGIAGATLCADTVRMNSPAAPGRAGVAAGTVRVFNAERGCQERVDRDPQCSLGLAIDPLKPYAADNVVPTRVWHGDVLAADCQLTDGRVIIDEEDRQSTRWFRVRLPSGSAPPAAWLPAVRTRERPALPGCPHPTAVR
;
A
#
# COMPACT_ATOMS: atom_id res chain seq x y z
N MET A 1 -7.06 23.74 31.31
CA MET A 1 -6.44 23.96 29.99
C MET A 1 -5.92 22.61 29.53
N THR A 2 -6.45 22.09 28.43
CA THR A 2 -6.27 20.71 27.97
C THR A 2 -5.18 20.68 26.89
N PRO A 3 -4.22 19.74 26.90
CA PRO A 3 -3.20 19.64 25.85
C PRO A 3 -3.83 19.15 24.53
N PRO A 4 -3.18 19.45 23.37
CA PRO A 4 -3.67 19.03 22.07
C PRO A 4 -3.53 17.52 21.84
N LEU A 5 -4.45 16.95 21.06
CA LEU A 5 -4.46 15.54 20.66
C LEU A 5 -3.27 15.25 19.72
N GLY A 6 -2.20 14.69 20.29
CA GLY A 6 -1.12 14.08 19.51
C GLY A 6 -1.51 12.68 19.05
N LEU A 7 -1.26 12.38 17.77
CA LEU A 7 -1.18 11.01 17.28
C LEU A 7 -0.01 10.32 17.99
N GLY A 8 -0.34 9.40 18.90
CA GLY A 8 0.64 8.64 19.67
C GLY A 8 0.07 7.30 20.07
N CYS A 9 0.34 6.27 19.26
CA CYS A 9 0.32 4.91 19.79
C CYS A 9 1.51 4.81 20.75
N THR A 10 1.24 4.92 22.04
CA THR A 10 2.25 4.92 23.09
C THR A 10 2.71 3.50 23.35
N THR A 11 3.77 3.07 22.64
CA THR A 11 4.88 2.14 23.02
C THR A 11 4.66 0.86 23.85
N GLU A 12 3.46 0.55 24.37
CA GLU A 12 3.17 -0.61 25.21
C GLU A 12 2.15 -1.58 24.61
N CYS A 13 1.38 -1.19 23.58
CA CYS A 13 0.47 -2.10 22.87
C CYS A 13 1.16 -3.06 21.88
N ASP A 14 2.42 -2.81 21.50
CA ASP A 14 3.03 -3.37 20.29
C ASP A 14 3.98 -4.57 20.52
N ARG A 15 4.10 -5.06 21.77
CA ARG A 15 5.04 -6.14 22.14
C ARG A 15 4.42 -7.52 22.36
N ALA A 16 3.09 -7.61 22.45
CA ALA A 16 2.42 -8.87 22.81
C ALA A 16 2.25 -9.85 21.64
N ASP A 17 2.23 -9.34 20.40
CA ASP A 17 1.97 -10.12 19.17
C ASP A 17 3.21 -10.26 18.25
N LEU A 18 4.41 -9.94 18.74
CA LEU A 18 5.66 -10.09 17.98
C LEU A 18 6.21 -11.51 18.09
N LEU A 19 6.54 -12.11 16.94
CA LEU A 19 7.09 -13.46 16.88
C LEU A 19 8.53 -13.50 17.46
N PRO A 20 8.83 -14.37 18.43
CA PRO A 20 10.16 -14.50 18.98
C PRO A 20 11.11 -15.23 18.00
N PRO A 21 12.43 -15.00 18.09
CA PRO A 21 13.43 -15.84 17.45
C PRO A 21 13.21 -17.32 17.77
N GLY A 22 13.28 -18.18 16.75
CA GLY A 22 12.96 -19.61 16.83
C GLY A 22 11.50 -19.96 16.51
N TYR A 23 10.58 -19.00 16.40
CA TYR A 23 9.20 -19.27 16.01
C TYR A 23 9.12 -19.77 14.56
N ARG A 24 8.30 -20.79 14.30
CA ARG A 24 8.12 -21.40 12.98
C ARG A 24 6.94 -20.75 12.23
N VAL A 25 7.19 -20.28 11.02
CA VAL A 25 6.20 -19.70 10.10
C VAL A 25 6.22 -20.54 8.82
N GLY A 26 5.38 -21.56 8.77
CA GLY A 26 5.42 -22.59 7.72
C GLY A 26 6.75 -23.37 7.72
N ASP A 27 7.47 -23.30 6.60
CA ASP A 27 8.79 -23.92 6.41
C ASP A 27 9.96 -23.03 6.87
N TRP A 28 9.68 -21.86 7.45
CA TRP A 28 10.67 -20.87 7.85
C TRP A 28 10.73 -20.71 9.38
N VAL A 29 11.91 -20.34 9.90
CA VAL A 29 12.15 -20.08 11.32
C VAL A 29 12.61 -18.63 11.49
N VAL A 30 11.84 -17.85 12.25
CA VAL A 30 12.14 -16.45 12.58
C VAL A 30 13.50 -16.37 13.28
N THR A 31 14.31 -15.41 12.89
CA THR A 31 15.63 -15.13 13.47
C THR A 31 15.65 -13.80 14.22
N GLU A 32 15.03 -12.76 13.65
CA GLU A 32 14.94 -11.42 14.24
C GLU A 32 13.80 -10.61 13.58
N LEU A 33 13.36 -9.55 14.27
CA LEU A 33 12.45 -8.55 13.72
C LEU A 33 13.25 -7.55 12.87
N ILE A 34 12.86 -7.35 11.61
CA ILE A 34 13.42 -6.29 10.75
C ILE A 34 12.65 -4.99 11.01
N GLY A 35 11.32 -5.04 11.07
CA GLY A 35 10.51 -3.86 11.35
C GLY A 35 9.01 -4.17 11.45
N SER A 36 8.25 -3.26 12.06
CA SER A 36 6.79 -3.34 12.15
C SER A 36 6.15 -2.05 11.67
N GLY A 37 5.01 -2.16 10.98
CA GLY A 37 4.21 -1.04 10.51
C GLY A 37 2.72 -1.39 10.54
N GLY A 38 1.85 -0.38 10.43
CA GLY A 38 0.41 -0.51 10.74
C GLY A 38 -0.43 -1.49 9.90
N TRP A 39 0.17 -2.19 8.93
CA TRP A 39 -0.49 -3.22 8.11
C TRP A 39 0.31 -4.53 7.96
N SER A 40 1.56 -4.57 8.45
CA SER A 40 2.44 -5.73 8.29
C SER A 40 3.65 -5.66 9.22
N THR A 41 4.14 -6.82 9.64
CA THR A 41 5.42 -6.96 10.35
C THR A 41 6.38 -7.79 9.53
N VAL A 42 7.64 -7.34 9.42
CA VAL A 42 8.68 -7.97 8.62
C VAL A 42 9.72 -8.59 9.54
N TYR A 43 9.95 -9.89 9.39
CA TYR A 43 10.95 -10.66 10.12
C TYR A 43 12.02 -11.16 9.18
N ALA A 44 13.25 -11.28 9.66
CA ALA A 44 14.23 -12.12 8.99
C ALA A 44 14.04 -13.57 9.42
N ALA A 45 14.16 -14.51 8.49
CA ALA A 45 14.03 -15.93 8.77
C ALA A 45 15.06 -16.76 7.99
N ARG A 46 15.29 -17.96 8.51
CA ARG A 46 16.08 -19.01 7.85
C ARG A 46 15.20 -20.23 7.59
N PRO A 47 15.60 -21.16 6.71
CA PRO A 47 14.87 -22.41 6.51
C PRO A 47 14.76 -23.22 7.81
N ALA A 48 13.63 -23.88 7.99
CA ALA A 48 13.46 -24.88 9.01
C ALA A 48 14.26 -26.15 8.69
N GLU A 49 14.73 -26.84 9.73
CA GLU A 49 15.37 -28.15 9.57
C GLU A 49 14.38 -29.13 8.92
N GLY A 50 14.83 -29.80 7.86
CA GLY A 50 14.01 -30.68 7.01
C GLY A 50 13.48 -30.05 5.71
N HIS A 51 13.65 -28.74 5.49
CA HIS A 51 13.28 -28.10 4.22
C HIS A 51 14.30 -28.45 3.10
N SER A 52 14.18 -29.66 2.55
CA SER A 52 15.02 -30.15 1.45
C SER A 52 14.49 -29.71 0.08
N ASP A 53 15.12 -28.68 -0.47
CA ASP A 53 15.24 -28.33 -1.90
C ASP A 53 14.11 -28.84 -2.83
N ARG A 54 12.90 -28.29 -2.65
CA ARG A 54 11.76 -28.49 -3.58
C ARG A 54 11.80 -27.56 -4.79
N THR A 55 12.74 -26.62 -4.84
CA THR A 55 12.85 -25.61 -5.90
C THR A 55 13.77 -26.03 -7.07
N ASN A 56 14.45 -27.19 -6.99
CA ASN A 56 15.41 -27.62 -8.00
C ASN A 56 15.24 -29.08 -8.49
N GLY A 57 14.07 -29.42 -9.04
CA GLY A 57 13.88 -30.70 -9.73
C GLY A 57 12.42 -31.00 -10.11
N GLY A 58 11.96 -30.57 -11.29
CA GLY A 58 10.54 -30.70 -11.62
C GLY A 58 10.08 -30.46 -13.06
N HIS A 59 10.95 -30.44 -14.08
CA HIS A 59 10.51 -30.55 -15.48
C HIS A 59 10.17 -32.01 -15.84
N GLY A 60 9.21 -32.58 -15.10
CA GLY A 60 8.61 -33.87 -15.40
C GLY A 60 7.60 -33.72 -16.53
N ARG A 61 7.96 -34.17 -17.74
CA ARG A 61 7.01 -34.32 -18.85
C ARG A 61 5.81 -35.15 -18.40
N THR A 62 4.61 -34.62 -18.59
CA THR A 62 3.38 -35.40 -18.53
C THR A 62 3.26 -36.26 -19.80
N ASP A 63 3.99 -37.38 -19.84
CA ASP A 63 3.83 -38.37 -20.91
C ASP A 63 2.49 -39.10 -20.72
N GLY A 64 1.49 -38.66 -21.46
CA GLY A 64 0.20 -39.34 -21.55
C GLY A 64 0.34 -40.69 -22.25
N HIS A 65 -0.20 -41.74 -21.64
CA HIS A 65 -0.18 -43.09 -22.20
C HIS A 65 -1.60 -43.53 -22.54
N HIS A 66 -1.92 -43.64 -23.84
CA HIS A 66 -2.51 -44.80 -24.52
C HIS A 66 -3.01 -44.42 -25.93
N GLY A 67 -2.51 -45.11 -26.97
CA GLY A 67 -2.90 -44.86 -28.36
C GLY A 67 -1.95 -45.49 -29.39
N ARG A 68 -1.89 -46.83 -29.45
CA ARG A 68 -1.16 -47.56 -30.50
C ARG A 68 -1.80 -47.35 -31.88
N THR A 69 -0.98 -47.14 -32.92
CA THR A 69 -1.08 -47.85 -34.22
C THR A 69 0.24 -47.79 -34.99
N ASP A 70 0.47 -48.82 -35.79
CA ASP A 70 1.73 -49.26 -36.43
C ASP A 70 2.27 -48.37 -37.56
N GLY A 71 3.57 -48.51 -37.93
CA GLY A 71 4.15 -47.76 -39.05
C GLY A 71 5.65 -47.95 -39.39
N HIS A 72 6.04 -49.16 -39.82
CA HIS A 72 7.13 -49.48 -40.79
C HIS A 72 8.48 -48.70 -40.88
N HIS A 73 9.59 -49.48 -40.80
CA HIS A 73 10.85 -49.42 -41.61
C HIS A 73 11.79 -48.19 -41.46
N GLY A 74 13.13 -48.31 -41.46
CA GLY A 74 14.02 -49.48 -41.68
C GLY A 74 15.50 -49.24 -41.28
N ARG A 75 16.39 -50.17 -41.69
CA ARG A 75 17.85 -50.30 -41.39
C ARG A 75 18.70 -49.10 -41.90
N THR A 76 19.93 -48.81 -41.47
CA THR A 76 21.23 -49.58 -41.50
C THR A 76 22.31 -48.82 -40.67
N ASP A 77 23.15 -49.45 -39.82
CA ASP A 77 24.49 -50.09 -40.03
C ASP A 77 25.72 -49.16 -40.26
N GLY A 78 26.76 -49.32 -39.41
CA GLY A 78 28.21 -48.99 -39.62
C GLY A 78 28.66 -47.51 -39.57
N ASP A 79 29.89 -47.13 -39.24
CA ASP A 79 31.13 -47.83 -38.81
C ASP A 79 32.08 -46.78 -38.13
N PRO A 80 33.12 -47.11 -37.33
CA PRO A 80 33.92 -46.13 -36.56
C PRO A 80 35.33 -45.83 -37.11
N ASP A 81 36.10 -45.03 -36.36
CA ASP A 81 37.56 -44.76 -36.44
C ASP A 81 38.06 -43.70 -37.48
N ARG A 82 38.55 -42.52 -36.99
CA ARG A 82 40.01 -42.27 -36.87
C ARG A 82 40.48 -40.88 -36.37
N THR A 83 41.30 -40.96 -35.32
CA THR A 83 42.57 -40.23 -35.02
C THR A 83 42.67 -38.69 -34.88
N ASP A 84 43.01 -38.30 -33.64
CA ASP A 84 44.16 -37.46 -33.22
C ASP A 84 44.28 -35.97 -33.58
N LYS A 85 44.34 -35.13 -32.52
CA LYS A 85 45.64 -34.56 -32.04
C LYS A 85 45.57 -33.82 -30.69
N HIS A 86 46.37 -34.32 -29.74
CA HIS A 86 47.00 -33.74 -28.53
C HIS A 86 46.29 -32.74 -27.57
N PRO A 87 46.62 -32.81 -26.25
CA PRO A 87 46.05 -31.97 -25.20
C PRO A 87 46.98 -30.81 -24.76
N ASP A 88 46.40 -29.84 -24.05
CA ASP A 88 47.06 -28.99 -23.05
C ASP A 88 46.02 -28.61 -21.97
N PRO A 89 46.40 -28.17 -20.73
CA PRO A 89 45.93 -28.90 -19.55
C PRO A 89 45.27 -28.00 -18.49
N THR A 90 45.07 -28.57 -17.29
CA THR A 90 44.67 -27.88 -16.06
C THR A 90 43.30 -27.19 -16.09
N GLY A 91 42.24 -28.02 -16.04
CA GLY A 91 40.91 -27.54 -15.68
C GLY A 91 40.88 -27.02 -14.24
N SER A 92 40.66 -25.72 -14.08
CA SER A 92 40.20 -25.15 -12.81
C SER A 92 38.78 -25.64 -12.54
N ALA A 93 38.59 -26.33 -11.41
CA ALA A 93 37.29 -26.86 -11.02
C ALA A 93 36.25 -25.72 -10.90
N PRO A 94 34.98 -25.93 -11.28
CA PRO A 94 33.92 -24.97 -10.99
C PRO A 94 33.77 -24.84 -9.48
N ALA A 95 33.96 -23.63 -8.96
CA ALA A 95 33.97 -23.37 -7.54
C ALA A 95 32.62 -23.69 -6.88
N GLY A 96 32.66 -24.39 -5.75
CA GLY A 96 31.72 -24.27 -4.64
C GLY A 96 30.22 -24.36 -4.96
N ARG A 97 29.71 -25.59 -5.10
CA ARG A 97 28.32 -25.85 -4.67
C ARG A 97 28.28 -25.87 -3.13
N SER A 98 27.96 -24.75 -2.49
CA SER A 98 27.43 -24.76 -1.12
C SER A 98 26.85 -23.40 -0.69
N SER A 99 25.54 -23.37 -0.53
CA SER A 99 24.88 -22.76 0.64
C SER A 99 23.52 -23.44 0.80
N GLY A 100 23.00 -23.54 2.02
CA GLY A 100 21.58 -23.87 2.21
C GLY A 100 20.68 -22.78 1.59
N PRO A 101 19.35 -22.95 1.65
CA PRO A 101 18.47 -21.87 1.20
C PRO A 101 18.77 -20.63 2.04
N ALA A 102 18.97 -19.51 1.35
CA ALA A 102 19.49 -18.29 1.96
C ALA A 102 18.52 -17.70 3.00
N ASP A 103 19.02 -16.83 3.88
CA ASP A 103 18.16 -16.05 4.76
C ASP A 103 17.18 -15.22 3.95
N VAL A 104 15.92 -15.17 4.39
CA VAL A 104 14.80 -14.50 3.73
C VAL A 104 14.20 -13.42 4.63
N ALA A 105 13.42 -12.53 4.04
CA ALA A 105 12.47 -11.68 4.75
C ALA A 105 11.06 -12.29 4.66
N LEU A 106 10.38 -12.38 5.79
CA LEU A 106 8.96 -12.76 5.91
C LEU A 106 8.14 -11.50 6.19
N LYS A 107 7.39 -11.00 5.21
CA LYS A 107 6.38 -9.95 5.43
C LYS A 107 5.07 -10.63 5.80
N ILE A 108 4.70 -10.53 7.09
CA ILE A 108 3.48 -11.12 7.65
C ILE A 108 2.43 -10.02 7.73
N MET A 109 1.27 -10.26 7.11
CA MET A 109 0.12 -9.36 7.08
C MET A 109 -1.06 -10.01 7.81
N PRO A 110 -1.32 -9.65 9.08
CA PRO A 110 -2.44 -10.19 9.85
C PRO A 110 -3.78 -9.88 9.19
N THR A 111 -4.70 -10.87 9.20
CA THR A 111 -6.07 -10.69 8.70
C THR A 111 -7.13 -10.84 9.80
N ALA A 112 -6.77 -11.48 10.92
CA ALA A 112 -7.66 -11.73 12.05
C ALA A 112 -8.16 -10.43 12.69
N GLY A 113 -9.45 -10.38 13.01
CA GLY A 113 -10.09 -9.25 13.71
C GLY A 113 -10.34 -8.00 12.85
N LEU A 114 -9.85 -7.94 11.61
CA LEU A 114 -10.05 -6.81 10.70
C LEU A 114 -11.47 -6.78 10.10
N ALA A 115 -11.96 -5.56 9.81
CA ALA A 115 -13.19 -5.41 9.06
C ALA A 115 -13.01 -5.90 7.60
N PRO A 116 -14.06 -6.39 6.91
CA PRO A 116 -13.94 -6.95 5.56
C PRO A 116 -13.26 -6.03 4.52
N ARG A 117 -13.37 -4.71 4.68
CA ARG A 117 -12.69 -3.72 3.83
C ARG A 117 -11.18 -3.61 4.11
N GLN A 118 -10.78 -3.69 5.38
CA GLN A 118 -9.37 -3.72 5.78
C GLN A 118 -8.71 -5.03 5.32
N THR A 119 -9.37 -6.18 5.54
CA THR A 119 -8.93 -7.48 5.02
C THR A 119 -8.76 -7.43 3.50
N ARG A 120 -9.73 -6.86 2.76
CA ARG A 120 -9.62 -6.70 1.31
C ARG A 120 -8.44 -5.82 0.90
N ARG A 121 -8.14 -4.73 1.59
CA ARG A 121 -6.95 -3.89 1.29
C ARG A 121 -5.65 -4.68 1.44
N ILE A 122 -5.54 -5.52 2.47
CA ILE A 122 -4.39 -6.41 2.68
C ILE A 122 -4.29 -7.46 1.57
N VAL A 123 -5.40 -8.12 1.23
CA VAL A 123 -5.46 -9.10 0.12
C VAL A 123 -5.08 -8.45 -1.22
N ASP A 124 -5.63 -7.28 -1.53
CA ASP A 124 -5.32 -6.52 -2.74
C ASP A 124 -3.84 -6.06 -2.77
N SER A 125 -3.25 -5.72 -1.62
CA SER A 125 -1.82 -5.40 -1.46
C SER A 125 -0.94 -6.62 -1.74
N ALA A 126 -1.23 -7.74 -1.07
CA ALA A 126 -0.52 -9.00 -1.24
C ALA A 126 -0.57 -9.49 -2.70
N HIS A 127 -1.73 -9.39 -3.35
CA HIS A 127 -1.86 -9.76 -4.77
C HIS A 127 -0.95 -8.93 -5.69
N ARG A 128 -0.81 -7.62 -5.47
CA ARG A 128 0.12 -6.78 -6.27
C ARG A 128 1.57 -7.18 -6.06
N GLU A 129 1.97 -7.40 -4.81
CA GLU A 129 3.34 -7.81 -4.47
C GLU A 129 3.70 -9.17 -5.08
N VAL A 130 2.79 -10.14 -5.02
CA VAL A 130 2.95 -11.47 -5.61
C VAL A 130 2.98 -11.40 -7.15
N GLU A 131 2.11 -10.60 -7.76
CA GLU A 131 2.02 -10.46 -9.22
C GLU A 131 3.29 -9.80 -9.80
N LEU A 132 3.70 -8.67 -9.23
CA LEU A 132 4.94 -8.00 -9.63
C LEU A 132 6.16 -8.88 -9.35
N GLY A 133 6.24 -9.44 -8.14
CA GLY A 133 7.36 -10.31 -7.74
C GLY A 133 7.55 -11.54 -8.64
N ARG A 134 6.46 -12.12 -9.17
CA ARG A 134 6.52 -13.25 -10.11
C ARG A 134 6.82 -12.85 -11.55
N ARG A 135 6.43 -11.64 -11.98
CA ARG A 135 6.59 -11.18 -13.38
C ARG A 135 7.88 -10.38 -13.64
N MET A 136 8.41 -9.70 -12.61
CA MET A 136 9.38 -8.60 -12.77
C MET A 136 10.76 -8.93 -12.15
N GLY A 137 11.43 -9.95 -12.68
CA GLY A 137 12.80 -10.28 -12.28
C GLY A 137 13.81 -9.21 -12.76
N HIS A 138 14.41 -8.47 -11.83
CA HIS A 138 15.40 -7.43 -12.13
C HIS A 138 16.36 -7.22 -10.94
N PRO A 139 17.68 -6.99 -11.14
CA PRO A 139 18.63 -6.82 -10.04
C PRO A 139 18.29 -5.65 -9.08
N ARG A 140 17.53 -4.66 -9.56
CA ARG A 140 17.09 -3.48 -8.80
C ARG A 140 15.69 -3.58 -8.20
N LEU A 141 15.05 -4.75 -8.26
CA LEU A 141 13.82 -5.03 -7.54
C LEU A 141 14.12 -6.13 -6.52
N ILE A 142 13.42 -6.12 -5.39
CA ILE A 142 13.57 -7.16 -4.36
C ILE A 142 13.01 -8.50 -4.88
N GLY A 143 13.76 -9.59 -4.71
CA GLY A 143 13.30 -10.92 -5.11
C GLY A 143 12.07 -11.36 -4.31
N PHE A 144 11.06 -11.89 -5.00
CA PHE A 144 9.94 -12.60 -4.38
C PHE A 144 10.15 -14.11 -4.56
N LEU A 145 9.93 -14.89 -3.49
CA LEU A 145 10.12 -16.34 -3.51
C LEU A 145 8.78 -17.07 -3.52
N GLU A 146 7.97 -16.87 -2.48
CA GLU A 146 6.69 -17.57 -2.32
C GLU A 146 5.69 -16.80 -1.45
N THR A 147 4.45 -17.29 -1.38
CA THR A 147 3.41 -16.79 -0.48
C THR A 147 2.52 -17.93 -0.01
N PHE A 148 2.07 -17.85 1.24
CA PHE A 148 1.11 -18.77 1.83
C PHE A 148 0.25 -18.04 2.87
N VAL A 149 -0.84 -18.68 3.28
CA VAL A 149 -1.64 -18.26 4.43
C VAL A 149 -1.11 -19.03 5.65
N LEU A 150 -0.86 -18.33 6.74
CA LEU A 150 -0.36 -18.89 7.98
C LEU A 150 -1.51 -19.55 8.77
N ASP A 151 -1.36 -20.85 9.02
CA ASP A 151 -2.13 -21.62 10.01
C ASP A 151 -1.42 -21.48 11.36
N ALA A 152 -2.03 -20.78 12.32
CA ALA A 152 -1.42 -20.45 13.61
C ALA A 152 -2.47 -20.49 14.74
N PRO A 153 -3.05 -21.67 15.06
CA PRO A 153 -4.12 -21.79 16.04
C PRO A 153 -3.69 -21.38 17.46
N ASP A 154 -2.39 -21.53 17.78
CA ASP A 154 -1.78 -21.10 19.04
C ASP A 154 -1.49 -19.59 19.10
N HIS A 155 -1.66 -18.85 17.99
CA HIS A 155 -1.46 -17.40 17.90
C HIS A 155 -2.63 -16.71 17.17
N PRO A 156 -3.83 -16.60 17.77
CA PRO A 156 -5.07 -16.23 17.08
C PRO A 156 -5.14 -14.85 16.40
N SER A 157 -4.18 -13.96 16.67
CA SER A 157 -3.98 -12.67 15.99
C SER A 157 -3.25 -12.79 14.63
N LEU A 158 -2.52 -13.89 14.43
CA LEU A 158 -1.75 -14.20 13.22
C LEU A 158 -2.35 -15.38 12.43
N ASP A 159 -3.34 -16.07 12.98
CA ASP A 159 -4.08 -17.11 12.25
C ASP A 159 -4.79 -16.52 11.02
N GLY A 160 -4.62 -17.16 9.87
CA GLY A 160 -5.08 -16.64 8.59
C GLY A 160 -4.26 -15.46 8.02
N ALA A 161 -3.13 -15.07 8.64
CA ALA A 161 -2.27 -14.02 8.11
C ALA A 161 -1.68 -14.41 6.75
N ILE A 162 -1.53 -13.44 5.85
CA ILE A 162 -0.84 -13.66 4.56
C ILE A 162 0.65 -13.44 4.77
N VAL A 163 1.46 -14.43 4.40
CA VAL A 163 2.92 -14.35 4.45
C VAL A 163 3.46 -14.20 3.03
N LEU A 164 4.31 -13.21 2.82
CA LEU A 164 5.17 -13.10 1.64
C LEU A 164 6.61 -13.44 2.03
N VAL A 165 7.23 -14.34 1.29
CA VAL A 165 8.63 -14.72 1.47
C VAL A 165 9.46 -14.03 0.38
N MET A 166 10.46 -13.29 0.80
CA MET A 166 11.20 -12.35 -0.03
C MET A 166 12.70 -12.49 0.18
N GLU A 167 13.49 -12.03 -0.78
CA GLU A 167 14.93 -11.85 -0.65
C GLU A 167 15.24 -11.00 0.59
N ARG A 168 16.22 -11.41 1.40
CA ARG A 168 16.66 -10.61 2.55
C ARG A 168 17.59 -9.48 2.09
N ALA A 169 17.22 -8.24 2.42
CA ALA A 169 18.12 -7.09 2.37
C ALA A 169 18.90 -6.93 3.69
N ALA A 170 20.01 -6.18 3.62
CA ALA A 170 20.86 -5.88 4.77
C ALA A 170 20.42 -4.61 5.53
N ALA A 171 19.87 -3.62 4.83
CA ALA A 171 19.33 -2.37 5.39
C ALA A 171 18.37 -1.69 4.40
N SER A 172 17.70 -0.63 4.85
CA SER A 172 16.98 0.34 4.03
C SER A 172 17.82 1.59 3.72
N LEU A 173 17.41 2.37 2.72
CA LEU A 173 17.99 3.69 2.46
C LEU A 173 17.63 4.68 3.56
N ARG A 174 16.51 4.52 4.27
CA ARG A 174 16.19 5.34 5.46
C ARG A 174 17.31 5.22 6.51
N GLU A 175 17.66 3.99 6.89
CA GLU A 175 18.73 3.74 7.87
C GLU A 175 20.07 4.31 7.42
N LEU A 176 20.39 4.22 6.12
CA LEU A 176 21.62 4.81 5.57
C LEU A 176 21.57 6.36 5.52
N VAL A 177 20.40 6.97 5.33
CA VAL A 177 20.20 8.42 5.40
C VAL A 177 20.36 8.91 6.83
N ASP A 178 19.76 8.21 7.80
CA ASP A 178 19.82 8.56 9.22
C ASP A 178 21.23 8.36 9.80
N ALA A 179 21.97 7.36 9.32
CA ALA A 179 23.40 7.16 9.63
C ALA A 179 24.34 8.12 8.88
N GLY A 180 23.84 8.84 7.87
CA GLY A 180 24.59 9.75 7.00
C GLY A 180 25.16 9.06 5.76
N VAL A 181 24.56 9.33 4.59
CA VAL A 181 24.98 8.72 3.32
C VAL A 181 26.39 9.19 2.91
N PRO A 182 27.38 8.28 2.71
CA PRO A 182 28.71 8.62 2.22
C PRO A 182 28.63 9.29 0.84
N GLU A 183 29.35 10.40 0.66
CA GLU A 183 29.26 11.23 -0.56
C GLU A 183 29.48 10.44 -1.86
N ALA A 184 30.47 9.55 -1.87
CA ALA A 184 30.80 8.68 -3.00
C ALA A 184 29.67 7.70 -3.38
N ASP A 185 28.80 7.32 -2.44
CA ASP A 185 27.67 6.43 -2.71
C ASP A 185 26.44 7.17 -3.24
N ARG A 186 26.22 8.44 -2.85
CA ARG A 186 24.98 9.19 -3.13
C ARG A 186 24.57 9.13 -4.60
N GLY A 187 25.52 9.40 -5.50
CA GLY A 187 25.26 9.40 -6.94
C GLY A 187 24.97 8.02 -7.53
N ARG A 188 25.58 6.97 -6.98
CA ARG A 188 25.33 5.56 -7.37
C ARG A 188 23.95 5.12 -6.89
N LEU A 189 23.58 5.42 -5.64
CA LEU A 189 22.28 5.07 -5.08
C LEU A 189 21.13 5.65 -5.93
N ILE A 190 21.20 6.93 -6.30
CA ILE A 190 20.16 7.53 -7.17
C ILE A 190 20.15 6.89 -8.57
N ALA A 191 21.32 6.56 -9.15
CA ALA A 191 21.38 5.86 -10.44
C ALA A 191 20.70 4.48 -10.37
N ASP A 192 21.01 3.68 -9.34
CA ASP A 192 20.45 2.35 -9.13
C ASP A 192 18.92 2.40 -8.89
N ILE A 193 18.41 3.43 -8.19
CA ILE A 193 16.95 3.69 -8.03
C ILE A 193 16.31 4.00 -9.39
N CYS A 194 16.91 4.90 -10.18
CA CYS A 194 16.41 5.23 -11.52
C CYS A 194 16.38 4.01 -12.44
N GLU A 195 17.38 3.11 -12.35
CA GLU A 195 17.41 1.85 -13.10
C GLU A 195 16.24 0.93 -12.73
N GLY A 196 15.93 0.78 -11.43
CA GLY A 196 14.77 0.02 -10.95
C GLY A 196 13.42 0.62 -11.37
N LEU A 197 13.24 1.94 -11.21
CA LEU A 197 12.03 2.64 -11.65
C LEU A 197 11.86 2.56 -13.18
N SER A 198 12.94 2.70 -13.93
CA SER A 198 12.95 2.60 -15.39
C SER A 198 12.51 1.21 -15.87
N HIS A 199 12.95 0.13 -15.21
CA HIS A 199 12.44 -1.22 -15.46
C HIS A 199 10.93 -1.32 -15.16
N LEU A 200 10.48 -0.86 -13.98
CA LEU A 200 9.07 -0.91 -13.57
C LEU A 200 8.16 -0.12 -14.53
N HIS A 201 8.56 1.09 -14.90
CA HIS A 201 7.82 2.01 -15.76
C HIS A 201 7.71 1.49 -17.20
N ARG A 202 8.77 0.90 -17.76
CA ARG A 202 8.73 0.30 -19.11
C ARG A 202 7.81 -0.90 -19.20
N SER A 203 7.65 -1.67 -18.12
CA SER A 203 6.68 -2.77 -18.06
C SER A 203 5.25 -2.30 -17.78
N GLY A 204 4.99 -1.00 -17.73
CA GLY A 204 3.64 -0.45 -17.57
C GLY A 204 3.17 -0.35 -16.12
N TRP A 205 4.08 -0.26 -15.14
CA TRP A 205 3.72 -0.16 -13.71
C TRP A 205 4.23 1.13 -13.07
N VAL A 206 3.54 1.59 -12.03
CA VAL A 206 3.94 2.69 -11.14
C VAL A 206 4.11 2.14 -9.74
N HIS A 207 5.16 2.55 -9.02
CA HIS A 207 5.42 2.09 -7.64
C HIS A 207 4.43 2.69 -6.63
N ALA A 208 4.10 3.97 -6.80
CA ALA A 208 3.11 4.75 -6.04
C ALA A 208 3.37 4.95 -4.53
N ASP A 209 4.43 4.35 -3.96
CA ASP A 209 4.90 4.59 -2.59
C ASP A 209 6.44 4.48 -2.49
N LEU A 210 7.14 5.11 -3.44
CA LEU A 210 8.60 5.23 -3.40
C LEU A 210 9.02 6.16 -2.26
N LYS A 211 9.89 5.68 -1.38
CA LYS A 211 10.43 6.38 -0.20
C LYS A 211 11.69 5.65 0.31
N PRO A 212 12.56 6.27 1.13
CA PRO A 212 13.81 5.64 1.59
C PRO A 212 13.60 4.32 2.35
N GLU A 213 12.46 4.12 3.02
CA GLU A 213 12.10 2.87 3.70
C GLU A 213 11.88 1.71 2.71
N ASN A 214 11.35 2.02 1.51
CA ASN A 214 11.01 1.04 0.47
C ASN A 214 12.16 0.83 -0.55
N VAL A 215 13.26 1.58 -0.39
CA VAL A 215 14.51 1.41 -1.15
C VAL A 215 15.48 0.61 -0.28
N LEU A 216 15.65 -0.68 -0.57
CA LEU A 216 16.49 -1.58 0.21
C LEU A 216 17.92 -1.67 -0.34
N LEU A 217 18.84 -2.12 0.51
CA LEU A 217 20.25 -2.31 0.24
C LEU A 217 20.63 -3.77 0.47
N GLY A 218 21.11 -4.46 -0.57
CA GLY A 218 21.69 -5.80 -0.47
C GLY A 218 22.98 -5.82 0.34
N ALA A 219 23.47 -7.02 0.68
CA ALA A 219 24.75 -7.18 1.40
C ALA A 219 25.96 -6.65 0.61
N ASP A 220 25.88 -6.64 -0.72
CA ASP A 220 26.82 -6.02 -1.67
C ASP A 220 26.60 -4.51 -1.85
N ARG A 221 25.67 -3.92 -1.10
CA ARG A 221 25.19 -2.52 -1.20
C ARG A 221 24.51 -2.19 -2.53
N SER A 222 24.02 -3.19 -3.28
CA SER A 222 23.11 -2.98 -4.41
C SER A 222 21.77 -2.44 -3.95
N VAL A 223 21.19 -1.49 -4.69
CA VAL A 223 19.83 -1.00 -4.40
C VAL A 223 18.77 -1.95 -4.96
N LYS A 224 17.72 -2.20 -4.18
CA LYS A 224 16.53 -2.99 -4.54
C LYS A 224 15.26 -2.26 -4.11
N LEU A 225 14.38 -1.90 -5.06
CA LEU A 225 13.06 -1.36 -4.75
C LEU A 225 12.15 -2.48 -4.21
N SER A 226 11.28 -2.15 -3.26
CA SER A 226 10.46 -3.11 -2.50
C SER A 226 9.08 -2.53 -2.15
N ASP A 227 8.25 -3.32 -1.48
CA ASP A 227 6.91 -2.92 -1.02
C ASP A 227 5.99 -2.41 -2.15
N PHE A 228 5.66 -3.34 -3.05
CA PHE A 228 4.77 -3.08 -4.19
C PHE A 228 3.27 -3.11 -3.84
N GLY A 229 2.91 -3.02 -2.55
CA GLY A 229 1.52 -3.14 -2.08
C GLY A 229 0.56 -2.06 -2.61
N LEU A 230 1.12 -0.91 -3.03
CA LEU A 230 0.39 0.18 -3.70
C LEU A 230 0.70 0.30 -5.19
N ALA A 231 1.57 -0.55 -5.73
CA ALA A 231 1.98 -0.48 -7.12
C ALA A 231 0.82 -0.77 -8.06
N THR A 232 0.78 -0.07 -9.18
CA THR A 232 -0.41 0.06 -10.02
C THR A 232 -0.07 -0.10 -11.50
N GLU A 233 -0.77 -1.01 -12.18
CA GLU A 233 -0.68 -1.21 -13.63
C GLU A 233 -1.31 -0.02 -14.38
N LEU A 234 -0.68 0.38 -15.48
CA LEU A 234 -1.08 1.49 -16.32
C LEU A 234 -1.99 1.01 -17.46
N THR A 235 -3.19 1.59 -17.54
CA THR A 235 -4.05 1.50 -18.71
C THR A 235 -3.80 2.72 -19.59
N GLY A 236 -2.86 2.62 -20.53
CA GLY A 236 -2.42 3.75 -21.34
C GLY A 236 -1.46 4.67 -20.59
N THR A 237 -1.85 5.91 -20.30
CA THR A 237 -0.96 6.91 -19.67
C THR A 237 -1.12 7.02 -18.15
N HIS A 238 -2.06 6.30 -17.55
CA HIS A 238 -2.33 6.32 -16.12
C HIS A 238 -2.92 4.99 -15.63
N GLY A 239 -2.84 4.76 -14.33
CA GLY A 239 -3.57 3.70 -13.61
C GLY A 239 -4.41 4.31 -12.50
N TYR A 240 -5.03 3.46 -11.68
CA TYR A 240 -5.79 3.88 -10.49
C TYR A 240 -5.30 3.12 -9.26
N ALA A 241 -4.81 3.86 -8.27
CA ALA A 241 -4.34 3.33 -7.00
C ALA A 241 -5.35 3.64 -5.89
N PRO A 242 -5.34 2.91 -4.75
CA PRO A 242 -6.03 3.36 -3.55
C PRO A 242 -5.64 4.81 -3.15
N PRO A 243 -6.50 5.54 -2.42
CA PRO A 243 -6.16 6.83 -1.80
C PRO A 243 -5.25 6.65 -0.57
N MET A 244 -4.16 5.91 -0.76
CA MET A 244 -3.17 5.53 0.24
C MET A 244 -1.77 5.89 -0.28
N GLY A 245 -0.78 5.88 0.60
CA GLY A 245 0.60 6.26 0.31
C GLY A 245 1.16 7.18 1.38
N THR A 246 2.47 7.32 1.41
CA THR A 246 3.19 8.05 2.43
C THR A 246 3.11 9.55 2.15
N LEU A 247 2.40 10.30 3.02
CA LEU A 247 2.01 11.69 2.77
C LEU A 247 3.18 12.62 2.37
N ASP A 248 4.36 12.40 2.93
CA ASP A 248 5.57 13.16 2.64
C ASP A 248 6.06 13.03 1.18
N TYR A 249 5.73 11.93 0.51
CA TYR A 249 6.16 11.61 -0.85
C TYR A 249 5.06 11.84 -1.91
N LEU A 250 3.88 12.30 -1.50
CA LEU A 250 2.76 12.53 -2.42
C LEU A 250 2.92 13.82 -3.24
N PRO A 251 2.82 13.77 -4.58
CA PRO A 251 2.85 14.94 -5.45
C PRO A 251 1.62 15.84 -5.28
N PRO A 252 1.69 17.12 -5.69
CA PRO A 252 0.64 18.10 -5.44
C PRO A 252 -0.74 17.68 -5.95
N GLU A 253 -0.81 17.01 -7.10
CA GLU A 253 -2.08 16.56 -7.67
C GLU A 253 -2.72 15.39 -6.92
N ARG A 254 -1.93 14.49 -6.29
CA ARG A 254 -2.47 13.33 -5.54
C ARG A 254 -3.30 13.76 -4.32
N TRP A 255 -2.94 14.88 -3.69
CA TRP A 255 -3.70 15.48 -2.58
C TRP A 255 -5.06 16.08 -2.98
N ARG A 256 -5.23 16.48 -4.24
CA ARG A 256 -6.49 17.06 -4.77
C ARG A 256 -7.24 16.12 -5.71
N ALA A 257 -6.69 14.94 -5.96
CA ALA A 257 -7.22 14.04 -6.97
C ALA A 257 -8.60 13.51 -6.51
N PRO A 258 -9.62 13.55 -7.39
CA PRO A 258 -10.92 12.99 -7.07
C PRO A 258 -10.80 11.47 -6.89
N LEU A 259 -11.46 10.96 -5.84
CA LEU A 259 -11.62 9.53 -5.63
C LEU A 259 -12.75 9.02 -6.53
N GLY A 260 -12.40 8.30 -7.59
CA GLY A 260 -13.34 7.57 -8.44
C GLY A 260 -13.61 6.15 -7.93
N GLU A 261 -14.52 5.44 -8.59
CA GLU A 261 -14.85 4.03 -8.28
C GLU A 261 -13.64 3.09 -8.40
N LEU A 262 -12.73 3.39 -9.33
CA LEU A 262 -11.49 2.65 -9.54
C LEU A 262 -10.36 3.10 -8.59
N GLY A 263 -10.55 4.16 -7.81
CA GLY A 263 -9.54 4.78 -6.95
C GLY A 263 -9.07 6.15 -7.44
N VAL A 264 -7.85 6.51 -7.05
CA VAL A 264 -7.18 7.78 -7.38
C VAL A 264 -6.23 7.57 -8.54
N GLN A 265 -6.36 8.40 -9.57
CA GLN A 265 -5.51 8.35 -10.77
C GLN A 265 -4.03 8.53 -10.41
N VAL A 266 -3.15 7.69 -10.95
CA VAL A 266 -1.70 7.71 -10.73
C VAL A 266 -0.95 7.53 -12.05
N ARG A 267 0.28 8.06 -12.12
CA ARG A 267 1.15 8.05 -13.31
C ARG A 267 2.60 7.84 -12.87
N THR A 268 3.46 7.42 -13.79
CA THR A 268 4.92 7.30 -13.55
C THR A 268 5.54 8.58 -12.99
N SER A 269 5.03 9.75 -13.38
CA SER A 269 5.45 11.07 -12.88
C SER A 269 5.11 11.34 -11.39
N ALA A 270 4.38 10.45 -10.72
CA ALA A 270 4.26 10.44 -9.25
C ALA A 270 5.50 9.82 -8.59
N ASP A 271 6.06 8.73 -9.13
CA ASP A 271 7.32 8.16 -8.66
C ASP A 271 8.49 9.12 -8.93
N ILE A 272 8.46 9.86 -10.05
CA ILE A 272 9.45 10.91 -10.34
C ILE A 272 9.41 12.03 -9.29
N TRP A 273 8.23 12.43 -8.82
CA TRP A 273 8.13 13.39 -7.71
C TRP A 273 8.75 12.84 -6.43
N ALA A 274 8.37 11.61 -6.05
CA ALA A 274 8.91 10.96 -4.86
C ALA A 274 10.43 10.80 -4.93
N LEU A 275 10.98 10.45 -6.10
CA LEU A 275 12.41 10.41 -6.38
C LEU A 275 13.08 11.78 -6.16
N GLY A 276 12.42 12.89 -6.54
CA GLY A 276 12.91 14.24 -6.27
C GLY A 276 13.07 14.54 -4.77
N ILE A 277 12.18 13.99 -3.93
CA ILE A 277 12.29 14.09 -2.47
C ILE A 277 13.41 13.18 -1.95
N VAL A 278 13.51 11.94 -2.44
CA VAL A 278 14.60 11.01 -2.08
C VAL A 278 15.98 11.58 -2.44
N ILE A 279 16.14 12.20 -3.62
CA ILE A 279 17.38 12.90 -3.99
C ILE A 279 17.69 14.01 -2.98
N HIS A 280 16.68 14.79 -2.57
CA HIS A 280 16.90 15.83 -1.57
C HIS A 280 17.34 15.25 -0.22
N GLU A 281 16.67 14.22 0.31
CA GLU A 281 17.04 13.58 1.58
C GLU A 281 18.44 12.95 1.55
N VAL A 282 18.82 12.28 0.47
CA VAL A 282 20.14 11.64 0.31
C VAL A 282 21.28 12.67 0.31
N PHE A 283 21.06 13.87 -0.21
CA PHE A 283 22.09 14.92 -0.26
C PHE A 283 22.02 15.92 0.91
N ALA A 284 20.84 16.17 1.48
CA ALA A 284 20.60 17.06 2.62
C ALA A 284 20.52 16.33 3.97
N SER A 285 21.00 15.08 4.05
CA SER A 285 21.05 14.27 5.29
C SER A 285 19.69 14.16 5.99
N GLY A 286 18.68 13.70 5.26
CA GLY A 286 17.30 13.53 5.75
C GLY A 286 16.44 14.81 5.74
N GLY A 287 17.00 15.97 5.37
CA GLY A 287 16.23 17.19 5.19
C GLY A 287 15.17 17.08 4.09
N SER A 288 13.94 17.53 4.35
CA SER A 288 12.87 17.62 3.34
C SER A 288 12.90 18.97 2.60
N PRO A 289 12.62 19.02 1.28
CA PRO A 289 12.52 20.28 0.53
C PRO A 289 11.25 21.09 0.85
N PHE A 290 10.33 20.53 1.64
CA PHE A 290 9.08 21.17 2.05
C PHE A 290 9.05 21.38 3.57
N SER A 291 8.77 22.60 4.00
CA SER A 291 8.77 22.97 5.41
C SER A 291 7.56 22.40 6.15
N GLY A 292 7.80 21.71 7.27
CA GLY A 292 6.74 21.27 8.18
C GLY A 292 7.25 20.24 9.20
N ALA A 293 6.82 20.36 10.45
CA ALA A 293 7.18 19.43 11.51
C ALA A 293 6.44 18.07 11.39
N THR A 294 5.31 18.04 10.69
CA THR A 294 4.49 16.83 10.48
C THR A 294 4.26 16.58 8.99
N PRO A 295 3.95 15.34 8.58
CA PRO A 295 3.66 15.03 7.18
C PRO A 295 2.47 15.83 6.60
N VAL A 296 1.46 16.12 7.43
CA VAL A 296 0.32 16.97 7.03
C VAL A 296 0.76 18.42 6.80
N ALA A 297 1.66 18.96 7.63
CA ALA A 297 2.19 20.32 7.44
C ALA A 297 3.08 20.42 6.19
N ARG A 298 3.91 19.40 5.92
CA ARG A 298 4.69 19.31 4.67
C ARG A 298 3.79 19.15 3.46
N GLY A 299 2.74 18.33 3.55
CA GLY A 299 1.68 18.24 2.55
C GLY A 299 1.04 19.60 2.24
N ALA A 300 0.72 20.40 3.26
CA ALA A 300 0.23 21.77 3.05
C ALA A 300 1.26 22.67 2.32
N ALA A 301 2.55 22.57 2.66
CA ALA A 301 3.60 23.29 1.93
C ALA A 301 3.75 22.82 0.47
N VAL A 302 3.61 21.52 0.19
CA VAL A 302 3.52 20.95 -1.17
C VAL A 302 2.31 21.53 -1.92
N GLN A 303 1.18 21.75 -1.26
CA GLN A 303 -0.02 22.35 -1.85
C GLN A 303 0.14 23.84 -2.20
N GLU A 304 0.84 24.60 -1.36
CA GLU A 304 1.16 26.01 -1.62
C GLU A 304 2.17 26.14 -2.77
N TYR A 305 3.20 25.29 -2.78
CA TYR A 305 4.18 25.21 -3.87
C TYR A 305 3.54 24.80 -5.20
N GLY A 306 2.72 23.74 -5.20
CA GLY A 306 2.00 23.25 -6.37
C GLY A 306 1.01 24.28 -6.95
N ALA A 307 0.54 25.23 -6.12
CA ALA A 307 -0.30 26.34 -6.55
C ALA A 307 0.50 27.62 -6.92
N GLY A 308 1.83 27.57 -6.94
CA GLY A 308 2.71 28.72 -7.23
C GLY A 308 2.72 29.81 -6.15
N ARG A 309 2.19 29.53 -4.94
CA ARG A 309 2.12 30.50 -3.83
C ARG A 309 3.34 30.46 -2.91
N ALA A 310 4.13 29.38 -2.97
CA ALA A 310 5.41 29.25 -2.29
C ALA A 310 6.51 28.82 -3.30
N PRO A 311 7.78 29.22 -3.11
CA PRO A 311 8.90 28.71 -3.90
C PRO A 311 9.38 27.34 -3.38
N LEU A 312 9.99 26.54 -4.26
CA LEU A 312 10.72 25.33 -3.86
C LEU A 312 11.96 25.73 -3.05
N ARG A 313 12.15 25.14 -1.85
CA ARG A 313 13.28 25.41 -0.97
C ARG A 313 14.19 24.19 -0.87
N MET A 314 15.25 24.17 -1.68
CA MET A 314 16.25 23.10 -1.61
C MET A 314 17.47 23.54 -0.82
N ASP A 315 17.98 22.65 0.03
CA ASP A 315 19.13 22.88 0.91
C ASP A 315 20.39 23.29 0.13
N HIS A 316 21.13 24.29 0.61
CA HIS A 316 22.35 24.78 -0.02
C HIS A 316 23.43 23.72 -0.18
N ALA A 317 23.44 22.67 0.65
CA ALA A 317 24.32 21.51 0.55
C ALA A 317 24.15 20.66 -0.72
N LEU A 318 23.02 20.72 -1.44
CA LEU A 318 22.85 19.96 -2.69
C LEU A 318 23.80 20.50 -3.79
N PRO A 319 24.71 19.66 -4.35
CA PRO A 319 25.56 20.10 -5.44
C PRO A 319 24.74 20.53 -6.67
N PRO A 320 25.22 21.47 -7.51
CA PRO A 320 24.39 22.10 -8.55
C PRO A 320 23.69 21.12 -9.50
N PHE A 321 24.34 20.02 -9.88
CA PHE A 321 23.75 18.98 -10.72
C PHE A 321 22.56 18.29 -10.02
N TRP A 322 22.74 17.82 -8.79
CA TRP A 322 21.71 17.11 -8.02
C TRP A 322 20.56 18.04 -7.62
N ARG A 323 20.85 19.30 -7.32
CA ARG A 323 19.85 20.36 -7.13
C ARG A 323 18.97 20.54 -8.38
N ALA A 324 19.57 20.64 -9.57
CA ALA A 324 18.81 20.78 -10.81
C ALA A 324 18.00 19.51 -11.13
N LEU A 325 18.58 18.33 -10.93
CA LEU A 325 17.91 17.04 -11.12
C LEU A 325 16.68 16.90 -10.20
N ALA A 326 16.83 17.25 -8.92
CA ALA A 326 15.73 17.25 -7.95
C ALA A 326 14.66 18.29 -8.28
N ALA A 327 15.05 19.49 -8.75
CA ALA A 327 14.09 20.52 -9.16
C ALA A 327 13.18 20.07 -10.32
N ASP A 328 13.77 19.43 -11.33
CA ASP A 328 13.04 18.86 -12.46
C ASP A 328 12.07 17.75 -12.01
N CYS A 329 12.54 16.88 -11.10
CA CYS A 329 11.71 15.84 -10.49
C CYS A 329 10.57 16.42 -9.64
N LEU A 330 10.79 17.56 -8.99
CA LEU A 330 9.82 18.27 -8.15
C LEU A 330 9.01 19.32 -8.90
N ALA A 331 9.00 19.33 -10.25
CA ALA A 331 8.22 20.31 -11.00
C ALA A 331 6.71 20.24 -10.61
N PRO A 332 5.97 21.38 -10.51
CA PRO A 332 4.66 21.40 -9.84
C PRO A 332 3.58 20.48 -10.41
N THR A 333 3.52 20.34 -11.74
CA THR A 333 2.45 19.58 -12.42
C THR A 333 2.98 18.31 -13.06
N HIS A 334 2.09 17.33 -13.30
CA HIS A 334 2.50 16.06 -13.87
C HIS A 334 3.00 16.19 -15.32
N GLU A 335 2.54 17.20 -16.06
CA GLU A 335 2.95 17.52 -17.43
C GLU A 335 4.37 18.10 -17.46
N ALA A 336 4.69 18.97 -16.50
CA ALA A 336 6.05 19.48 -16.33
C ALA A 336 7.04 18.37 -15.96
N ARG A 337 6.60 17.37 -15.18
CA ARG A 337 7.42 16.19 -14.83
C ARG A 337 7.50 15.12 -15.93
N ALA A 338 6.53 15.06 -16.86
CA ALA A 338 6.44 13.98 -17.85
C ALA A 338 7.69 13.76 -18.74
N PRO A 339 8.46 14.80 -19.16
CA PRO A 339 9.72 14.61 -19.89
C PRO A 339 10.85 14.00 -19.05
N HIS A 340 10.75 14.05 -17.72
CA HIS A 340 11.76 13.61 -16.77
C HIS A 340 11.54 12.15 -16.35
N THR A 341 11.46 11.26 -17.33
CA THR A 341 11.33 9.81 -17.11
C THR A 341 12.54 9.23 -16.37
N ALA A 342 12.38 8.09 -15.71
CA ALA A 342 13.48 7.41 -15.02
C ALA A 342 14.67 7.12 -15.95
N ASP A 343 14.42 6.73 -17.21
CA ASP A 343 15.43 6.61 -18.28
C ASP A 343 16.17 7.93 -18.57
N SER A 344 15.45 9.06 -18.70
CA SER A 344 16.09 10.35 -19.03
C SER A 344 16.89 10.91 -17.86
N LEU A 345 16.46 10.66 -16.62
CA LEU A 345 17.20 10.96 -15.40
C LEU A 345 18.46 10.07 -15.28
N LEU A 346 18.34 8.76 -15.49
CA LEU A 346 19.47 7.82 -15.48
C LEU A 346 20.53 8.19 -16.52
N ALA A 347 20.12 8.57 -17.73
CA ALA A 347 21.03 9.03 -18.78
C ALA A 347 21.79 10.30 -18.37
N ARG A 348 21.13 11.26 -17.72
CA ARG A 348 21.75 12.49 -17.18
C ARG A 348 22.77 12.18 -16.08
N ILE A 349 22.41 11.33 -15.12
CA ILE A 349 23.31 10.90 -14.03
C ILE A 349 24.55 10.21 -14.61
N SER A 350 24.33 9.27 -15.54
CA SER A 350 25.41 8.52 -16.20
C SER A 350 26.34 9.43 -17.01
N ALA A 351 25.84 10.53 -17.57
CA ALA A 351 26.66 11.52 -18.29
C ALA A 351 27.46 12.42 -17.31
N HIS A 352 26.86 12.81 -16.20
CA HIS A 352 27.53 13.58 -15.14
C HIS A 352 28.70 12.79 -14.53
N GLN A 353 28.48 11.53 -14.16
CA GLN A 353 29.51 10.63 -13.61
C GLN A 353 30.69 10.36 -14.57
N ARG A 354 30.46 10.44 -15.89
CA ARG A 354 31.51 10.31 -16.91
C ARG A 354 32.30 11.59 -17.16
N THR A 355 31.89 12.72 -16.59
CA THR A 355 32.60 13.99 -16.73
C THR A 355 33.57 14.15 -15.57
N PRO A 356 34.91 14.01 -15.77
CA PRO A 356 35.85 14.25 -14.69
C PRO A 356 35.76 15.70 -14.24
N GLU A 357 35.74 15.92 -12.92
CA GLU A 357 35.77 17.26 -12.35
C GLU A 357 37.05 17.98 -12.78
N ARG A 358 36.93 18.92 -13.73
CA ARG A 358 37.98 19.91 -13.95
C ARG A 358 38.00 20.79 -12.72
N GLY A 359 39.03 20.62 -11.90
CA GLY A 359 39.23 21.38 -10.67
C GLY A 359 39.01 22.89 -10.88
N THR A 360 38.46 23.53 -9.85
CA THR A 360 38.00 24.91 -9.82
C THR A 360 39.14 25.92 -9.98
N GLY A 361 39.63 26.05 -11.21
CA GLY A 361 40.50 27.15 -11.64
C GLY A 361 39.74 28.46 -11.61
N THR A 362 40.16 29.37 -10.73
CA THR A 362 39.63 30.72 -10.60
C THR A 362 39.62 31.48 -11.93
N GLY A 363 38.42 31.79 -12.44
CA GLY A 363 38.22 32.56 -13.68
C GLY A 363 37.20 33.68 -13.47
N THR A 364 37.69 34.87 -13.16
CA THR A 364 36.87 36.09 -13.04
C THR A 364 36.25 36.48 -14.38
N ALA A 365 34.92 36.57 -14.46
CA ALA A 365 34.20 37.11 -15.61
C ALA A 365 33.11 38.11 -15.17
N THR A 366 33.49 39.38 -15.26
CA THR A 366 32.71 40.62 -15.33
C THR A 366 31.20 40.54 -15.62
N ALA A 367 30.44 41.38 -14.90
CA ALA A 367 29.02 41.64 -15.17
C ALA A 367 28.76 42.19 -16.59
N GLY A 368 27.64 41.77 -17.20
CA GLY A 368 27.15 42.23 -18.49
C GLY A 368 25.66 42.59 -18.44
N THR A 369 25.33 43.77 -18.95
CA THR A 369 24.04 44.47 -18.76
C THR A 369 22.88 43.88 -19.59
N ALA A 370 21.67 43.86 -19.03
CA ALA A 370 20.45 43.49 -19.76
C ALA A 370 19.85 44.66 -20.59
N PRO A 371 19.22 44.39 -21.75
CA PRO A 371 18.28 45.29 -22.39
C PRO A 371 16.83 44.78 -22.27
N GLY A 372 15.91 45.63 -21.82
CA GLY A 372 14.49 45.29 -21.65
C GLY A 372 13.66 45.32 -22.94
N ARG A 373 12.44 44.76 -22.88
CA ARG A 373 11.42 44.90 -23.95
C ARG A 373 10.01 45.19 -23.41
N LEU A 374 9.59 46.43 -23.64
CA LEU A 374 8.27 46.87 -24.14
C LEU A 374 7.02 46.08 -23.70
N GLN A 375 6.21 46.72 -22.84
CA GLN A 375 4.80 46.37 -22.63
C GLN A 375 3.91 46.96 -23.73
N GLY A 376 3.23 46.10 -24.49
CA GLY A 376 2.14 46.49 -25.40
C GLY A 376 0.81 46.60 -24.67
N ARG A 377 0.14 47.75 -24.74
CA ARG A 377 -1.24 47.92 -24.27
C ARG A 377 -2.23 47.51 -25.36
N ALA A 378 -3.23 46.71 -25.01
CA ALA A 378 -4.49 46.61 -25.76
C ALA A 378 -5.67 46.76 -24.78
N ARG A 379 -6.60 47.64 -25.11
CA ARG A 379 -7.88 47.80 -24.41
C ARG A 379 -8.96 47.04 -25.18
N ALA A 380 -9.88 46.40 -24.47
CA ALA A 380 -11.23 46.12 -24.95
C ALA A 380 -12.21 46.45 -23.80
N ALA A 381 -13.41 46.92 -24.14
CA ALA A 381 -14.27 47.63 -23.21
C ALA A 381 -15.68 47.02 -23.10
N VAL A 382 -16.23 47.09 -21.88
CA VAL A 382 -17.63 47.46 -21.58
C VAL A 382 -18.75 46.68 -22.28
N LEU A 383 -19.51 45.92 -21.50
CA LEU A 383 -20.91 46.26 -21.18
C LEU A 383 -21.44 45.43 -20.00
N ALA A 384 -22.11 46.08 -19.07
CA ALA A 384 -22.86 45.46 -17.98
C ALA A 384 -24.27 46.04 -17.97
N THR A 385 -25.28 45.19 -17.87
CA THR A 385 -26.69 45.60 -17.88
C THR A 385 -27.43 44.95 -16.71
N ALA A 386 -28.35 45.72 -16.13
CA ALA A 386 -29.10 45.47 -14.89
C ALA A 386 -29.98 44.18 -14.93
N LEU A 387 -30.52 43.66 -13.81
CA LEU A 387 -31.61 44.27 -13.02
C LEU A 387 -31.80 43.69 -11.61
N CYS A 388 -32.46 44.47 -10.75
CA CYS A 388 -32.79 44.16 -9.35
C CYS A 388 -34.07 43.30 -9.19
N GLY A 389 -34.26 42.67 -8.02
CA GLY A 389 -35.53 42.05 -7.64
C GLY A 389 -35.61 41.55 -6.19
N ILE A 390 -36.36 42.26 -5.34
CA ILE A 390 -36.64 41.97 -3.91
C ILE A 390 -38.07 42.50 -3.64
N ALA A 391 -38.91 41.98 -2.74
CA ALA A 391 -38.75 40.91 -1.73
C ALA A 391 -40.09 40.15 -1.52
N GLY A 392 -40.11 39.05 -0.76
CA GLY A 392 -41.38 38.43 -0.36
C GLY A 392 -41.24 37.23 0.60
N ALA A 393 -41.79 37.37 1.81
CA ALA A 393 -41.95 36.28 2.78
C ALA A 393 -43.43 36.20 3.21
N THR A 394 -43.95 35.00 3.49
CA THR A 394 -45.12 34.78 4.35
C THR A 394 -45.24 33.32 4.80
N LEU A 395 -46.09 33.09 5.82
CA LEU A 395 -46.21 31.88 6.64
C LEU A 395 -47.64 31.27 6.59
N CYS A 396 -47.75 30.06 7.15
CA CYS A 396 -48.94 29.45 7.79
C CYS A 396 -49.95 28.55 7.01
N ALA A 397 -50.02 27.30 7.51
CA ALA A 397 -51.19 26.59 8.06
C ALA A 397 -52.04 25.58 7.23
N ASP A 398 -52.09 24.36 7.79
CA ASP A 398 -53.17 23.34 7.91
C ASP A 398 -54.00 22.90 6.67
N THR A 399 -54.27 21.60 6.44
CA THR A 399 -55.09 20.74 7.34
C THR A 399 -55.06 19.23 6.97
N VAL A 400 -55.17 18.34 7.98
CA VAL A 400 -56.04 17.12 8.08
C VAL A 400 -56.04 16.10 6.89
N ARG A 401 -55.63 14.82 7.04
CA ARG A 401 -56.34 13.61 7.57
C ARG A 401 -55.41 12.39 7.31
N MET A 402 -55.40 11.21 7.94
CA MET A 402 -56.42 10.37 8.59
C MET A 402 -55.77 9.55 9.73
N ASN A 403 -56.57 9.18 10.74
CA ASN A 403 -56.25 8.12 11.71
C ASN A 403 -56.93 6.81 11.27
N SER A 404 -56.37 5.65 11.63
CA SER A 404 -57.12 4.39 11.72
C SER A 404 -56.50 3.48 12.78
N PRO A 405 -57.30 2.86 13.68
CA PRO A 405 -56.79 2.16 14.84
C PRO A 405 -56.50 0.68 14.55
N ALA A 406 -55.50 0.12 15.23
CA ALA A 406 -55.32 -1.33 15.37
C ALA A 406 -55.55 -1.72 16.84
N ALA A 407 -56.38 -2.75 17.05
CA ALA A 407 -56.73 -3.28 18.37
C ALA A 407 -55.60 -4.17 18.96
N PRO A 408 -55.60 -4.45 20.29
CA PRO A 408 -54.43 -4.99 20.97
C PRO A 408 -54.35 -6.53 20.91
N GLY A 409 -53.13 -7.09 20.89
CA GLY A 409 -52.96 -8.50 21.21
C GLY A 409 -51.64 -9.17 20.78
N ARG A 410 -50.59 -9.06 21.61
CA ARG A 410 -49.83 -10.17 22.24
C ARG A 410 -48.47 -9.68 22.77
N ALA A 411 -48.10 -10.18 23.95
CA ALA A 411 -46.87 -9.78 24.62
C ALA A 411 -45.62 -10.29 23.88
N GLY A 412 -44.69 -9.38 23.63
CA GLY A 412 -43.33 -9.66 23.17
C GLY A 412 -42.36 -8.74 23.90
N VAL A 413 -41.15 -9.24 24.18
CA VAL A 413 -40.08 -8.48 24.86
C VAL A 413 -39.85 -7.15 24.13
N ALA A 414 -39.67 -6.06 24.88
CA ALA A 414 -39.53 -4.72 24.33
C ALA A 414 -38.33 -4.64 23.36
N ALA A 415 -38.63 -4.68 22.06
CA ALA A 415 -37.64 -4.60 21.01
C ALA A 415 -37.15 -3.16 20.87
N GLY A 416 -35.85 -2.95 21.08
CA GLY A 416 -35.22 -1.70 20.69
C GLY A 416 -35.00 -1.64 19.18
N THR A 417 -34.62 -0.47 18.69
CA THR A 417 -34.07 -0.31 17.34
C THR A 417 -32.61 0.12 17.44
N VAL A 418 -31.81 -0.30 16.46
CA VAL A 418 -30.45 0.19 16.26
C VAL A 418 -30.35 0.70 14.82
N ARG A 419 -29.97 1.96 14.65
CA ARG A 419 -29.57 2.49 13.34
C ARG A 419 -28.14 2.11 13.02
N VAL A 420 -27.95 1.55 11.83
CA VAL A 420 -26.65 1.18 11.28
C VAL A 420 -25.88 2.45 10.88
N PHE A 421 -24.66 2.54 11.38
CA PHE A 421 -23.71 3.62 11.09
C PHE A 421 -22.48 3.03 10.38
N ASN A 422 -22.10 3.64 9.25
CA ASN A 422 -20.85 3.33 8.56
C ASN A 422 -19.89 4.50 8.82
N ALA A 423 -18.67 4.22 9.28
CA ALA A 423 -17.70 5.25 9.63
C ALA A 423 -17.24 6.06 8.40
N GLU A 424 -17.19 5.41 7.23
CA GLU A 424 -16.76 6.07 5.99
C GLU A 424 -17.81 7.05 5.45
N ARG A 425 -17.49 8.35 5.42
CA ARG A 425 -18.39 9.41 4.93
C ARG A 425 -18.92 9.15 3.51
N GLY A 426 -18.07 8.64 2.62
CA GLY A 426 -18.48 8.30 1.24
C GLY A 426 -19.61 7.27 1.15
N CYS A 427 -19.83 6.48 2.21
CA CYS A 427 -20.94 5.53 2.32
C CYS A 427 -22.13 6.04 3.13
N GLN A 428 -22.04 7.23 3.73
CA GLN A 428 -23.15 7.86 4.46
C GLN A 428 -24.11 8.58 3.51
N GLU A 429 -23.60 9.07 2.36
CA GLU A 429 -24.35 9.84 1.37
C GLU A 429 -24.88 8.97 0.20
N ARG A 430 -24.55 7.67 0.18
CA ARG A 430 -24.97 6.70 -0.85
C ARG A 430 -26.38 6.17 -0.58
N VAL A 431 -27.27 6.26 -1.58
CA VAL A 431 -28.66 5.74 -1.53
C VAL A 431 -28.87 4.47 -2.38
N ASP A 432 -27.90 4.11 -3.21
CA ASP A 432 -27.92 3.02 -4.19
C ASP A 432 -27.71 1.62 -3.59
N ARG A 433 -27.47 1.53 -2.27
CA ARG A 433 -27.06 0.30 -1.56
C ARG A 433 -25.88 -0.40 -2.23
N ASP A 434 -24.90 0.39 -2.69
CA ASP A 434 -23.62 -0.10 -3.23
C ASP A 434 -23.06 -1.28 -2.41
N PRO A 435 -22.81 -2.46 -3.04
CA PRO A 435 -22.25 -3.63 -2.37
C PRO A 435 -20.93 -3.34 -1.64
N GLN A 436 -20.12 -2.40 -2.15
CA GLN A 436 -18.88 -1.99 -1.49
C GLN A 436 -19.13 -1.34 -0.13
N CYS A 437 -20.21 -0.55 0.02
CA CYS A 437 -20.61 0.15 1.25
C CYS A 437 -21.39 -0.73 2.25
N SER A 438 -21.58 -2.00 1.93
CA SER A 438 -22.33 -2.94 2.75
C SER A 438 -21.52 -3.46 3.95
N LEU A 439 -22.14 -3.49 5.12
CA LEU A 439 -21.59 -4.01 6.37
C LEU A 439 -22.11 -5.43 6.64
N GLY A 440 -21.26 -6.25 7.25
CA GLY A 440 -21.63 -7.58 7.73
C GLY A 440 -22.32 -7.56 9.10
N LEU A 441 -22.89 -8.71 9.48
CA LEU A 441 -23.38 -9.01 10.81
C LEU A 441 -22.79 -10.35 11.25
N ALA A 442 -22.28 -10.45 12.48
CA ALA A 442 -21.59 -11.65 12.95
C ALA A 442 -22.58 -12.77 13.34
N ILE A 443 -22.14 -14.02 13.23
CA ILE A 443 -22.87 -15.20 13.70
C ILE A 443 -22.66 -15.35 15.22
N ASP A 444 -21.41 -15.25 15.67
CA ASP A 444 -20.99 -15.37 17.07
C ASP A 444 -20.10 -14.17 17.47
N PRO A 445 -20.50 -13.35 18.47
CA PRO A 445 -19.74 -12.18 18.92
C PRO A 445 -18.52 -12.52 19.79
N LEU A 446 -18.32 -13.79 20.14
CA LEU A 446 -17.13 -14.28 20.87
C LEU A 446 -16.02 -14.80 19.94
N LYS A 447 -16.34 -15.03 18.66
CA LYS A 447 -15.40 -15.46 17.62
C LYS A 447 -14.81 -14.27 16.84
N PRO A 448 -13.65 -14.42 16.18
CA PRO A 448 -13.11 -13.40 15.27
C PRO A 448 -14.12 -12.96 14.23
N TYR A 449 -14.12 -11.68 13.85
CA TYR A 449 -15.05 -11.13 12.86
C TYR A 449 -14.56 -11.35 11.43
N ALA A 450 -14.42 -12.63 11.07
CA ALA A 450 -13.95 -13.10 9.77
C ALA A 450 -15.12 -13.55 8.86
N ALA A 451 -14.82 -13.88 7.60
CA ALA A 451 -15.83 -14.14 6.58
C ALA A 451 -16.69 -15.39 6.85
N ASP A 452 -16.17 -16.37 7.57
CA ASP A 452 -16.84 -17.58 8.04
C ASP A 452 -17.79 -17.32 9.22
N ASN A 453 -17.53 -16.26 10.01
CA ASN A 453 -18.33 -15.83 11.15
C ASN A 453 -19.30 -14.68 10.79
N VAL A 454 -19.61 -14.44 9.50
CA VAL A 454 -20.52 -13.38 9.05
C VAL A 454 -21.67 -13.96 8.24
N VAL A 455 -22.90 -13.54 8.54
CA VAL A 455 -24.08 -13.98 7.78
C VAL A 455 -24.10 -13.40 6.36
N PRO A 456 -24.70 -14.09 5.37
CA PRO A 456 -24.83 -13.55 4.01
C PRO A 456 -25.64 -12.25 3.92
N THR A 457 -26.57 -12.03 4.85
CA THR A 457 -27.40 -10.82 4.94
C THR A 457 -26.56 -9.59 5.27
N ARG A 458 -26.54 -8.61 4.36
CA ARG A 458 -25.80 -7.35 4.51
C ARG A 458 -26.71 -6.21 4.98
N VAL A 459 -26.11 -5.20 5.61
CA VAL A 459 -26.78 -3.97 6.04
C VAL A 459 -26.01 -2.72 5.60
N TRP A 460 -26.66 -1.59 5.46
CA TRP A 460 -26.08 -0.34 4.93
C TRP A 460 -26.29 0.83 5.90
N HIS A 461 -25.59 1.93 5.67
CA HIS A 461 -25.78 3.14 6.46
C HIS A 461 -27.26 3.58 6.48
N GLY A 462 -27.76 3.94 7.66
CA GLY A 462 -29.13 4.41 7.83
C GLY A 462 -30.18 3.31 8.00
N ASP A 463 -29.86 2.04 7.67
CA ASP A 463 -30.75 0.90 7.94
C ASP A 463 -31.13 0.86 9.43
N VAL A 464 -32.40 0.58 9.72
CA VAL A 464 -32.92 0.47 11.08
C VAL A 464 -33.24 -0.98 11.36
N LEU A 465 -32.49 -1.59 12.27
CA LEU A 465 -32.62 -3.00 12.64
C LEU A 465 -33.37 -3.11 13.97
N ALA A 466 -34.27 -4.10 14.08
CA ALA A 466 -34.85 -4.46 15.36
C ALA A 466 -33.80 -5.22 16.19
N ALA A 467 -33.57 -4.77 17.43
CA ALA A 467 -32.57 -5.34 18.33
C ALA A 467 -33.24 -5.91 19.59
N ASP A 468 -32.82 -7.10 19.99
CA ASP A 468 -33.43 -7.85 21.09
C ASP A 468 -32.70 -7.62 22.42
N CYS A 469 -31.36 -7.59 22.38
CA CYS A 469 -30.49 -7.50 23.55
C CYS A 469 -29.07 -7.03 23.18
N GLN A 470 -28.23 -6.72 24.17
CA GLN A 470 -26.82 -6.36 24.02
C GLN A 470 -25.88 -7.30 24.79
N LEU A 471 -24.67 -7.50 24.27
CA LEU A 471 -23.54 -8.17 24.94
C LEU A 471 -22.42 -7.13 25.11
N THR A 472 -21.75 -7.08 26.26
CA THR A 472 -20.78 -6.01 26.60
C THR A 472 -19.31 -6.44 26.54
N ASP A 473 -19.10 -7.74 26.44
CA ASP A 473 -17.88 -8.51 26.68
C ASP A 473 -17.56 -9.44 25.51
N GLY A 474 -18.02 -9.10 24.30
CA GLY A 474 -17.64 -9.78 23.07
C GLY A 474 -16.24 -9.40 22.59
N ARG A 475 -15.79 -10.01 21.48
CA ARG A 475 -14.53 -9.69 20.82
C ARG A 475 -14.44 -8.20 20.50
N VAL A 476 -13.23 -7.64 20.68
CA VAL A 476 -12.91 -6.26 20.29
C VAL A 476 -13.01 -6.15 18.77
N ILE A 477 -13.73 -5.14 18.29
CA ILE A 477 -13.77 -4.74 16.88
C ILE A 477 -13.31 -3.29 16.77
N ILE A 478 -12.52 -3.02 15.75
CA ILE A 478 -12.04 -1.70 15.35
C ILE A 478 -12.79 -1.28 14.07
N ASP A 479 -13.26 -0.04 13.97
CA ASP A 479 -13.81 0.50 12.71
C ASP A 479 -12.80 1.29 11.89
N GLU A 480 -13.23 1.84 10.75
CA GLU A 480 -12.36 2.57 9.82
C GLU A 480 -11.95 3.98 10.30
N GLU A 481 -12.37 4.38 11.51
CA GLU A 481 -11.89 5.57 12.24
C GLU A 481 -11.14 5.18 13.54
N ASP A 482 -10.58 3.96 13.59
CA ASP A 482 -9.85 3.37 14.72
C ASP A 482 -10.65 3.29 16.04
N ARG A 483 -11.99 3.39 15.99
CA ARG A 483 -12.83 3.32 17.18
C ARG A 483 -13.05 1.87 17.57
N GLN A 484 -12.73 1.54 18.83
CA GLN A 484 -12.80 0.16 19.35
C GLN A 484 -14.05 -0.10 20.19
N SER A 485 -14.57 -1.33 20.15
CA SER A 485 -15.61 -1.79 21.09
C SER A 485 -15.64 -3.30 21.29
N THR A 486 -15.88 -3.75 22.52
CA THR A 486 -16.28 -5.12 22.91
C THR A 486 -17.80 -5.32 22.91
N ARG A 487 -18.59 -4.28 22.65
CA ARG A 487 -20.05 -4.33 22.74
C ARG A 487 -20.68 -4.75 21.41
N TRP A 488 -21.70 -5.59 21.50
CA TRP A 488 -22.45 -6.11 20.36
C TRP A 488 -23.96 -6.04 20.63
N PHE A 489 -24.75 -5.91 19.57
CA PHE A 489 -26.21 -5.89 19.61
C PHE A 489 -26.77 -7.06 18.81
N ARG A 490 -27.64 -7.86 19.43
CA ARG A 490 -28.34 -8.96 18.74
C ARG A 490 -29.50 -8.39 17.93
N VAL A 491 -29.39 -8.43 16.62
CA VAL A 491 -30.33 -7.86 15.66
C VAL A 491 -31.10 -8.95 14.91
N ARG A 492 -32.40 -8.74 14.70
CA ARG A 492 -33.24 -9.65 13.90
C ARG A 492 -33.06 -9.38 12.41
N LEU A 493 -32.94 -10.46 11.64
CA LEU A 493 -32.83 -10.43 10.18
C LEU A 493 -34.22 -10.48 9.52
N PRO A 494 -34.35 -10.13 8.23
CA PRO A 494 -35.60 -10.26 7.50
C PRO A 494 -36.13 -11.70 7.48
N SER A 495 -37.45 -11.85 7.49
CA SER A 495 -38.15 -13.14 7.44
C SER A 495 -37.63 -14.03 6.31
N GLY A 496 -37.19 -15.25 6.65
CA GLY A 496 -36.56 -16.19 5.70
C GLY A 496 -35.04 -16.26 5.78
N SER A 497 -34.38 -15.38 6.54
CA SER A 497 -32.94 -15.46 6.80
C SER A 497 -32.60 -16.63 7.75
N ALA A 498 -31.49 -17.33 7.47
CA ALA A 498 -30.89 -18.31 8.36
C ALA A 498 -29.43 -17.89 8.66
N PRO A 499 -29.06 -17.65 9.94
CA PRO A 499 -29.89 -17.64 11.16
C PRO A 499 -30.95 -16.51 11.17
N PRO A 500 -31.97 -16.58 12.03
CA PRO A 500 -33.02 -15.55 12.12
C PRO A 500 -32.57 -14.25 12.83
N ALA A 501 -31.41 -14.28 13.49
CA ALA A 501 -30.79 -13.15 14.15
C ALA A 501 -29.26 -13.25 14.02
N ALA A 502 -28.60 -12.10 14.02
CA ALA A 502 -27.14 -11.96 13.94
C ALA A 502 -26.68 -10.82 14.87
N TRP A 503 -25.39 -10.50 14.86
CA TRP A 503 -24.80 -9.54 15.78
C TRP A 503 -24.19 -8.33 15.05
N LEU A 504 -24.64 -7.13 15.42
CA LEU A 504 -24.07 -5.87 14.96
C LEU A 504 -23.06 -5.36 16.01
N PRO A 505 -21.77 -5.17 15.68
CA PRO A 505 -20.81 -4.62 16.63
C PRO A 505 -21.09 -3.13 16.87
N ALA A 506 -20.94 -2.67 18.12
CA ALA A 506 -21.39 -1.33 18.53
C ALA A 506 -20.64 -0.17 17.87
N VAL A 507 -19.46 -0.41 17.28
CA VAL A 507 -18.77 0.57 16.41
C VAL A 507 -19.59 0.94 15.17
N ARG A 508 -20.53 0.07 14.77
CA ARG A 508 -21.45 0.24 13.63
C ARG A 508 -22.78 0.89 14.04
N THR A 509 -22.82 1.60 15.16
CA THR A 509 -23.91 2.52 15.49
C THR A 509 -23.38 3.69 16.31
N ARG A 510 -24.07 4.84 16.24
CA ARG A 510 -23.87 5.96 17.17
C ARG A 510 -24.90 5.98 18.30
N GLU A 511 -25.93 5.16 18.19
CA GLU A 511 -26.99 5.04 19.19
C GLU A 511 -26.51 4.11 20.31
N ARG A 512 -26.91 4.39 21.56
CA ARG A 512 -26.69 3.51 22.71
C ARG A 512 -28.04 3.08 23.28
N PRO A 513 -28.85 2.30 22.55
CA PRO A 513 -30.18 1.91 23.01
C PRO A 513 -30.07 1.10 24.30
N ALA A 514 -30.98 1.38 25.24
CA ALA A 514 -31.08 0.69 26.52
C ALA A 514 -31.71 -0.70 26.32
N LEU A 515 -30.91 -1.64 25.83
CA LEU A 515 -31.30 -3.03 25.60
C LEU A 515 -30.97 -3.91 26.82
N PRO A 516 -31.75 -4.97 27.10
CA PRO A 516 -31.40 -5.94 28.13
C PRO A 516 -30.11 -6.67 27.77
N GLY A 517 -29.41 -7.21 28.77
CA GLY A 517 -28.26 -8.10 28.53
C GLY A 517 -28.72 -9.39 27.83
N CYS A 518 -27.99 -9.81 26.79
CA CYS A 518 -28.23 -11.11 26.18
C CYS A 518 -27.80 -12.22 27.17
N PRO A 519 -28.52 -13.35 27.25
CA PRO A 519 -27.93 -14.55 27.82
C PRO A 519 -26.67 -14.89 27.02
N HIS A 520 -25.57 -15.26 27.70
CA HIS A 520 -24.31 -15.60 27.01
C HIS A 520 -24.58 -16.66 25.93
N PRO A 521 -24.00 -16.53 24.73
CA PRO A 521 -24.18 -17.51 23.67
C PRO A 521 -23.54 -18.83 24.13
N THR A 522 -24.39 -19.78 24.54
CA THR A 522 -23.95 -21.16 24.78
C THR A 522 -23.38 -21.71 23.49
N ALA A 523 -22.11 -22.13 23.53
CA ALA A 523 -21.44 -22.75 22.39
C ALA A 523 -22.32 -23.88 21.82
N VAL A 524 -22.75 -23.71 20.57
CA VAL A 524 -23.36 -24.79 19.79
C VAL A 524 -22.25 -25.80 19.55
N ARG A 525 -22.45 -27.03 20.07
CA ARG A 525 -21.55 -28.17 19.84
C ARG A 525 -21.65 -28.67 18.40
#